data_AF-A0A848Z4X2-F1
#
_entry.id   AF-A0A848Z4X2-F1
#
_cell.length_a   1.000
_cell.length_b   1.000
_cell.length_c   1.000
_cell.angle_alpha   90.00
_cell.angle_beta   90.00
_cell.angle_gamma   90.00
#
_symmetry.space_group_name_H-M   'P 1'
#
loop_
_entity.id
_entity.type
_entity.pdbx_description
1 polymer ?
#
loop_
_entity_poly.entity_id
_entity_poly.type
_entity_poly.pdbx_seq_one_letter_code
_entity_poly.pdbx_strand_id
1 'polypeptide(L)'
;MSGSTITLLAILAVVVLVLAYFVGIYNKLVGRRNAFKNGFAQIQVQLQRRYDLIPNLVETAKGYMKHERETLDAVIQARNQAMSAMKQVEAAPGDMAATQALVGAEGVLSGSLGRLFALAEAYPDLKANETMMQLSEELTSTENKVAFSRQAYNDAVMTYNTVRESFPDLIVANNFGFAEAALLE
;
A
#
# COMPACT_ATOMS: atom_id res chain seq x y z
N MET A 1 47.13 -16.03 34.96
CA MET A 1 45.79 -15.43 35.11
C MET A 1 45.09 -16.17 36.24
N SER A 2 44.49 -15.47 37.20
CA SER A 2 43.73 -16.14 38.26
C SER A 2 42.45 -16.76 37.69
N GLY A 3 41.92 -17.83 38.30
CA GLY A 3 40.65 -18.43 37.88
C GLY A 3 39.49 -17.43 37.85
N SER A 4 39.54 -16.40 38.70
CA SER A 4 38.60 -15.28 38.71
C SER A 4 38.64 -14.41 37.44
N THR A 5 39.82 -14.13 36.88
CA THR A 5 39.92 -13.31 35.66
C THR A 5 39.46 -14.08 34.43
N ILE A 6 39.71 -15.38 34.38
CA ILE A 6 39.22 -16.25 33.30
C ILE A 6 37.69 -16.32 33.32
N THR A 7 37.09 -16.49 34.51
CA THR A 7 35.64 -16.54 34.68
C THR A 7 34.98 -15.22 34.26
N LEU A 8 35.55 -14.08 34.64
CA LEU A 8 35.05 -12.76 34.26
C LEU A 8 35.08 -12.57 32.73
N LEU A 9 36.18 -12.94 32.07
CA LEU A 9 36.31 -12.83 30.62
C LEU A 9 35.32 -13.74 29.88
N ALA A 10 35.07 -14.94 30.40
CA ALA A 10 34.07 -15.85 29.83
C ALA A 10 32.66 -15.26 29.91
N ILE A 11 32.27 -14.71 31.07
CA ILE A 11 30.97 -14.03 31.23
C ILE A 11 30.85 -12.84 30.28
N LEU A 12 31.90 -12.01 30.20
CA LEU A 12 31.90 -10.85 29.31
C LEU A 12 31.75 -11.27 27.84
N ALA A 13 32.46 -12.32 27.41
CA ALA A 13 32.35 -12.85 26.06
C ALA A 13 30.91 -13.33 25.75
N VAL A 14 30.26 -14.03 26.69
CA VAL A 14 28.87 -14.46 26.54
C VAL A 14 27.93 -13.25 26.41
N VAL A 15 28.09 -12.23 27.25
CA VAL A 15 27.28 -11.00 27.18
C VAL A 15 27.45 -10.31 25.83
N VAL A 16 28.68 -10.19 25.33
CA VAL A 16 28.95 -9.58 24.02
C VAL A 16 28.28 -10.36 22.89
N LEU A 17 28.35 -11.70 22.92
CA LEU A 17 27.69 -12.55 21.92
C LEU A 17 26.16 -12.39 21.93
N VAL A 18 25.56 -12.34 23.12
CA VAL A 18 24.13 -12.10 23.28
C VAL A 18 23.75 -10.73 22.71
N LEU A 19 24.48 -9.66 23.07
CA LEU A 19 24.22 -8.32 22.54
C LEU A 19 24.35 -8.26 21.01
N ALA A 20 25.40 -8.88 20.44
CA ALA A 20 25.58 -8.94 19.00
C ALA A 20 24.41 -9.66 18.29
N TYR A 21 23.88 -10.72 18.91
CA TYR A 21 22.71 -11.44 18.41
C TYR A 21 21.46 -10.55 18.39
N PHE A 22 21.18 -9.82 19.47
CA PHE A 22 20.06 -8.87 19.54
C PHE A 22 20.16 -7.73 18.52
N VAL A 23 21.36 -7.21 18.27
CA VAL A 23 21.61 -6.23 17.20
C VAL A 23 21.31 -6.81 15.82
N GLY A 24 21.66 -8.08 15.59
CA GLY A 24 21.32 -8.81 14.36
C GLY A 24 19.81 -8.89 14.11
N ILE A 25 19.04 -9.22 15.14
CA ILE A 25 17.57 -9.25 15.08
C ILE A 25 17.00 -7.87 14.75
N TYR A 26 17.46 -6.83 15.45
CA TYR A 26 16.99 -5.46 15.21
C TYR A 26 17.21 -5.04 13.74
N ASN A 27 18.40 -5.28 13.19
CA ASN A 27 18.72 -4.95 11.80
C ASN A 27 17.89 -5.77 10.81
N LYS A 28 17.65 -7.06 11.09
CA LYS A 28 16.75 -7.91 10.31
C LYS A 28 15.34 -7.34 10.26
N LEU A 29 14.77 -6.95 11.40
CA LEU A 29 13.44 -6.34 11.50
C LEU A 29 13.37 -5.00 10.74
N VAL A 30 14.40 -4.15 10.87
CA VAL A 30 14.50 -2.90 10.08
C VAL A 30 14.49 -3.18 8.58
N GLY A 31 15.28 -4.16 8.12
CA GLY A 31 15.33 -4.54 6.71
C GLY A 31 13.98 -5.01 6.19
N ARG A 32 13.27 -5.87 6.94
CA ARG A 32 11.93 -6.34 6.57
C ARG A 32 10.89 -5.22 6.60
N ARG A 33 10.98 -4.30 7.56
CA ARG A 33 10.12 -3.12 7.60
C ARG A 33 10.30 -2.24 6.36
N ASN A 34 11.55 -1.99 5.97
CA ASN A 34 11.84 -1.21 4.78
C ASN A 34 11.38 -1.91 3.49
N ALA A 35 11.39 -3.24 3.45
CA ALA A 35 10.91 -4.00 2.30
C ALA A 35 9.42 -3.77 2.03
N PHE A 36 8.54 -3.90 3.04
CA PHE A 36 7.11 -3.64 2.81
C PHE A 36 6.83 -2.15 2.54
N LYS A 37 7.58 -1.22 3.17
CA LYS A 37 7.47 0.21 2.88
C LYS A 37 7.80 0.52 1.42
N ASN A 38 8.84 -0.11 0.88
CA ASN A 38 9.17 0.00 -0.53
C ASN A 38 8.07 -0.62 -1.42
N GLY A 39 7.53 -1.78 -1.04
CA GLY A 39 6.39 -2.38 -1.74
C GLY A 39 5.19 -1.43 -1.83
N PHE A 40 4.85 -0.74 -0.73
CA PHE A 40 3.79 0.26 -0.73
C PHE A 40 4.10 1.45 -1.64
N ALA A 41 5.35 1.94 -1.65
CA ALA A 41 5.75 3.01 -2.55
C ALA A 41 5.56 2.64 -4.04
N GLN A 42 5.72 1.36 -4.41
CA GLN A 42 5.42 0.91 -5.78
C GLN A 42 3.92 0.97 -6.09
N ILE A 43 3.07 0.62 -5.12
CA ILE A 43 1.61 0.74 -5.25
C ILE A 43 1.22 2.21 -5.41
N GLN A 44 1.78 3.09 -4.57
CA GLN A 44 1.51 4.52 -4.57
C GLN A 44 1.71 5.15 -5.95
N VAL A 45 2.79 4.82 -6.66
CA VAL A 45 3.04 5.33 -8.02
C VAL A 45 1.90 4.98 -8.98
N GLN A 46 1.38 3.74 -8.91
CA GLN A 46 0.29 3.31 -9.77
C GLN A 46 -1.05 3.95 -9.37
N LEU A 47 -1.34 4.04 -8.06
CA LEU A 47 -2.53 4.71 -7.57
C LEU A 47 -2.55 6.19 -7.97
N GLN A 48 -1.42 6.90 -7.80
CA GLN A 48 -1.28 8.29 -8.20
C GLN A 48 -1.57 8.47 -9.69
N ARG A 49 -0.98 7.63 -10.56
CA ARG A 49 -1.27 7.64 -12.00
C ARG A 49 -2.76 7.46 -12.25
N ARG A 50 -3.40 6.47 -11.61
CA ARG A 50 -4.84 6.20 -11.78
C ARG A 50 -5.67 7.43 -11.41
N TYR A 51 -5.34 8.08 -10.30
CA TYR A 51 -6.04 9.28 -9.85
C TYR A 51 -5.84 10.48 -10.78
N ASP A 52 -4.68 10.60 -11.42
CA ASP A 52 -4.38 11.70 -12.33
C ASP A 52 -5.07 11.55 -13.69
N LEU A 53 -5.42 10.32 -14.09
CA LEU A 53 -6.19 10.04 -15.32
C LEU A 53 -7.69 10.33 -15.18
N ILE A 54 -8.26 10.18 -13.97
CA ILE A 54 -9.70 10.28 -13.73
C ILE A 54 -10.31 11.65 -14.11
N PRO A 55 -9.68 12.81 -13.81
CA PRO A 55 -10.23 14.10 -14.22
C PRO A 55 -10.41 14.20 -15.74
N ASN A 56 -9.43 13.73 -16.51
CA ASN A 56 -9.51 13.73 -17.97
C ASN A 56 -10.60 12.78 -18.47
N LEU A 57 -10.73 11.59 -17.87
CA LEU A 57 -11.80 10.64 -18.18
C LEU A 57 -13.18 11.27 -17.97
N VAL A 58 -13.37 11.92 -16.82
CA VAL A 58 -14.63 12.59 -16.47
C VAL A 58 -14.91 13.76 -17.41
N GLU A 59 -13.90 14.54 -17.78
CA GLU A 59 -14.08 15.66 -18.71
C GLU A 59 -14.47 15.19 -20.11
N THR A 60 -13.85 14.12 -20.62
CA THR A 60 -14.25 13.48 -21.87
C THR A 60 -15.69 12.98 -21.80
N ALA A 61 -16.06 12.30 -20.71
CA ALA A 61 -17.43 11.80 -20.50
C ALA A 61 -18.47 12.94 -20.42
N LYS A 62 -18.15 14.06 -19.76
CA LYS A 62 -19.04 15.25 -19.65
C LYS A 62 -19.47 15.80 -21.01
N GLY A 63 -18.62 15.72 -22.03
CA GLY A 63 -18.95 16.17 -23.39
C GLY A 63 -20.17 15.46 -23.99
N TYR A 64 -20.39 14.20 -23.61
CA TYR A 64 -21.44 13.34 -24.15
C TYR A 64 -22.58 13.10 -23.14
N MET A 65 -22.26 13.01 -21.84
CA MET A 65 -23.18 12.59 -20.78
C MET A 65 -23.73 13.80 -19.99
N LYS A 66 -24.32 14.78 -20.67
CA LYS A 66 -24.71 16.07 -20.08
C LYS A 66 -25.75 15.97 -18.95
N HIS A 67 -26.56 14.92 -18.94
CA HIS A 67 -27.60 14.67 -17.94
C HIS A 67 -27.10 13.86 -16.73
N GLU A 68 -25.87 13.36 -16.77
CA GLU A 68 -25.32 12.40 -15.81
C GLU A 68 -24.34 13.06 -14.83
N ARG A 69 -24.59 14.33 -14.49
CA ARG A 69 -23.69 15.13 -13.65
C ARG A 69 -23.45 14.49 -12.29
N GLU A 70 -24.50 13.96 -11.66
CA GLU A 70 -24.40 13.30 -10.36
C GLU A 70 -23.42 12.13 -10.39
N THR A 71 -23.48 11.30 -11.44
CA THR A 71 -22.56 10.18 -11.64
C THR A 71 -21.12 10.65 -11.82
N LEU A 72 -20.90 11.69 -12.63
CA LEU A 72 -19.57 12.23 -12.90
C LEU A 72 -18.95 12.91 -11.68
N ASP A 73 -19.76 13.62 -10.90
CA ASP A 73 -19.34 14.25 -9.64
C ASP A 73 -19.01 13.19 -8.58
N ALA A 74 -19.79 12.10 -8.50
CA ALA A 74 -19.51 10.98 -7.60
C ALA A 74 -18.14 10.33 -7.88
N VAL A 75 -17.75 10.20 -9.16
CA VAL A 75 -16.41 9.70 -9.54
C VAL A 75 -15.31 10.62 -9.05
N ILE A 76 -15.46 11.94 -9.23
CA ILE A 76 -14.46 12.93 -8.76
C ILE A 76 -14.36 12.92 -7.23
N GLN A 77 -15.49 12.83 -6.52
CA GLN A 77 -15.50 12.75 -5.06
C GLN A 77 -14.81 11.47 -4.57
N ALA A 78 -15.14 10.31 -5.16
CA ALA A 78 -14.51 9.04 -4.81
C ALA A 78 -12.99 9.07 -5.06
N ARG A 79 -12.56 9.68 -6.18
CA ARG A 79 -11.13 9.88 -6.50
C ARG A 79 -10.42 10.74 -5.45
N ASN A 80 -11.05 11.81 -4.99
CA ASN A 80 -10.47 12.67 -3.96
C ASN A 80 -10.38 11.97 -2.60
N GLN A 81 -11.39 11.17 -2.23
CA GLN A 81 -11.37 10.36 -1.02
C GLN A 81 -10.24 9.31 -1.07
N ALA A 82 -10.12 8.58 -2.18
CA ALA A 82 -9.07 7.59 -2.40
C ALA A 82 -7.66 8.20 -2.36
N MET A 83 -7.46 9.35 -3.01
CA MET A 83 -6.20 10.08 -2.95
C MET A 83 -5.85 10.56 -1.54
N SER A 84 -6.85 11.04 -0.78
CA SER A 84 -6.63 11.46 0.60
C SER A 84 -6.25 10.29 1.50
N ALA A 85 -6.94 9.15 1.37
CA ALA A 85 -6.62 7.94 2.12
C ALA A 85 -5.23 7.40 1.78
N MET A 86 -4.83 7.42 0.50
CA MET A 86 -3.49 7.02 0.08
C MET A 86 -2.40 7.86 0.75
N LYS A 87 -2.60 9.18 0.86
CA LYS A 87 -1.66 10.08 1.55
C LYS A 87 -1.55 9.79 3.05
N GLN A 88 -2.61 9.28 3.68
CA GLN A 88 -2.55 8.87 5.08
C GLN A 88 -1.65 7.64 5.26
N VAL A 89 -1.75 6.65 4.35
CA VAL A 89 -0.87 5.48 4.36
C VAL A 89 0.57 5.86 4.04
N GLU A 90 0.79 6.79 3.11
CA GLU A 90 2.13 7.32 2.81
C GLU A 90 2.79 7.94 4.07
N ALA A 91 2.03 8.68 4.88
CA ALA A 91 2.53 9.28 6.11
C ALA A 91 2.83 8.24 7.20
N ALA A 92 2.07 7.13 7.23
CA ALA A 92 2.26 6.05 8.19
C ALA A 92 2.16 4.66 7.51
N PRO A 93 3.18 4.23 6.76
CA PRO A 93 3.09 2.98 6.00
C PRO A 93 3.02 1.76 6.92
N GLY A 94 2.02 0.91 6.69
CA GLY A 94 1.72 -0.27 7.51
C GLY A 94 0.76 -0.02 8.67
N ASP A 95 0.31 1.22 8.89
CA ASP A 95 -0.73 1.53 9.87
C ASP A 95 -2.07 0.89 9.51
N MET A 96 -2.69 0.18 10.45
CA MET A 96 -3.93 -0.56 10.21
C MET A 96 -5.11 0.35 9.84
N ALA A 97 -5.28 1.46 10.55
CA ALA A 97 -6.41 2.35 10.32
C ALA A 97 -6.29 3.07 8.96
N ALA A 98 -5.09 3.55 8.63
CA ALA A 98 -4.82 4.19 7.34
C ALA A 98 -4.99 3.21 6.18
N THR A 99 -4.46 1.99 6.30
CA THR A 99 -4.58 0.97 5.24
C THR A 99 -6.05 0.57 5.03
N GLN A 100 -6.81 0.37 6.10
CA GLN A 100 -8.25 0.06 5.99
C GLN A 100 -9.04 1.20 5.34
N ALA A 101 -8.70 2.46 5.67
CA ALA A 101 -9.32 3.63 5.04
C ALA A 101 -9.00 3.69 3.55
N LEU A 102 -7.78 3.35 3.14
CA LEU A 102 -7.40 3.26 1.73
C LEU A 102 -8.20 2.17 1.01
N VAL A 103 -8.27 0.94 1.54
CA VAL A 103 -9.07 -0.16 0.97
C VAL A 103 -10.53 0.27 0.77
N GLY A 104 -11.14 0.89 1.79
CA GLY A 104 -12.51 1.36 1.72
C GLY A 104 -12.71 2.43 0.62
N ALA A 105 -11.84 3.43 0.57
CA ALA A 105 -11.92 4.50 -0.42
C ALA A 105 -11.67 3.99 -1.86
N GLU A 106 -10.74 3.06 -2.04
CA GLU A 106 -10.48 2.37 -3.29
C GLU A 106 -11.68 1.57 -3.79
N GLY A 107 -12.39 0.88 -2.88
CA GLY A 107 -13.63 0.18 -3.19
C GLY A 107 -14.73 1.13 -3.69
N VAL A 108 -14.91 2.29 -3.03
CA VAL A 108 -15.87 3.32 -3.45
C VAL A 108 -15.52 3.88 -4.83
N LEU A 109 -14.24 4.12 -5.10
CA LEU A 109 -13.77 4.60 -6.40
C LEU A 109 -13.99 3.55 -7.49
N SER A 110 -13.62 2.29 -7.26
CA SER A 110 -13.85 1.19 -8.20
C SER A 110 -15.32 1.03 -8.54
N GLY A 111 -16.21 1.07 -7.53
CA GLY A 111 -17.65 1.04 -7.74
C GLY A 111 -18.18 2.24 -8.54
N SER A 112 -17.63 3.43 -8.32
CA SER A 112 -18.03 4.64 -9.06
C SER A 112 -17.56 4.60 -10.52
N LEU A 113 -16.35 4.14 -10.79
CA LEU A 113 -15.85 3.91 -12.15
C LEU A 113 -16.65 2.81 -12.86
N GLY A 114 -17.01 1.72 -12.17
CA GLY A 114 -17.86 0.67 -12.72
C GLY A 114 -19.22 1.20 -13.17
N ARG A 115 -19.86 2.07 -12.36
CA ARG A 115 -21.12 2.74 -12.75
C ARG A 115 -20.93 3.67 -13.96
N LEU A 116 -19.85 4.44 -14.00
CA LEU A 116 -19.53 5.30 -15.14
C LEU A 116 -19.40 4.49 -16.43
N PHE A 117 -18.66 3.39 -16.42
CA PHE A 117 -18.48 2.54 -17.59
C PHE A 117 -19.78 1.84 -18.01
N ALA A 118 -20.56 1.34 -17.06
CA ALA A 118 -21.87 0.76 -17.36
C ALA A 118 -22.82 1.76 -18.02
N LEU A 119 -22.77 3.02 -17.59
CA LEU A 119 -23.56 4.09 -18.17
C LEU A 119 -23.03 4.52 -19.55
N ALA A 120 -21.71 4.52 -19.74
CA ALA A 120 -21.07 4.81 -21.03
C ALA A 120 -21.50 3.85 -22.16
N GLU A 121 -21.93 2.62 -21.83
CA GLU A 121 -22.52 1.68 -22.79
C GLU A 121 -23.81 2.21 -23.46
N ALA A 122 -24.55 3.09 -22.77
CA ALA A 122 -25.73 3.75 -23.33
C ALA A 122 -25.38 4.92 -24.27
N TYR A 123 -24.11 5.29 -24.40
CA TYR A 123 -23.63 6.42 -25.21
C TYR A 123 -22.64 5.93 -26.29
N PRO A 124 -23.12 5.46 -27.47
CA PRO A 124 -22.27 4.91 -28.52
C PRO A 124 -21.15 5.86 -28.98
N ASP A 125 -21.44 7.16 -29.08
CA ASP A 125 -20.46 8.17 -29.51
C ASP A 125 -19.33 8.36 -28.48
N LEU A 126 -19.65 8.25 -27.19
CA LEU A 126 -18.63 8.28 -26.12
C LEU A 126 -17.80 7.00 -26.14
N LYS A 127 -18.45 5.85 -26.35
CA LYS A 127 -17.78 4.55 -26.45
C LYS A 127 -16.81 4.50 -27.63
N ALA A 128 -17.18 5.13 -28.75
CA ALA A 128 -16.34 5.24 -29.95
C ALA A 128 -15.30 6.37 -29.86
N ASN A 129 -15.31 7.19 -28.81
CA ASN A 129 -14.34 8.26 -28.65
C ASN A 129 -12.95 7.68 -28.34
N GLU A 130 -11.96 7.99 -29.19
CA GLU A 130 -10.60 7.47 -29.06
C GLU A 130 -9.94 7.83 -27.71
N THR A 131 -10.15 9.06 -27.22
CA THR A 131 -9.62 9.49 -25.91
C THR A 131 -10.25 8.70 -24.77
N MET A 132 -11.56 8.47 -24.82
CA MET A 132 -12.25 7.64 -23.82
C MET A 132 -11.72 6.20 -23.81
N MET A 133 -11.51 5.61 -24.99
CA MET A 133 -10.94 4.26 -25.12
C MET A 133 -9.53 4.19 -24.54
N GLN A 134 -8.65 5.13 -24.90
CA GLN A 134 -7.27 5.20 -24.40
C GLN A 134 -7.21 5.35 -22.88
N LEU A 135 -7.99 6.28 -22.31
CA LEU A 135 -8.02 6.48 -20.86
C LEU A 135 -8.56 5.26 -20.12
N SER A 136 -9.57 4.59 -20.67
CA SER A 136 -10.14 3.37 -20.09
C SER A 136 -9.13 2.21 -20.10
N GLU A 137 -8.37 2.07 -21.19
CA GLU A 137 -7.29 1.09 -21.29
C GLU A 137 -6.15 1.40 -20.30
N GLU A 138 -5.72 2.66 -20.19
CA GLU A 138 -4.70 3.07 -19.24
C GLU A 138 -5.12 2.82 -17.79
N LEU A 139 -6.37 3.11 -17.44
CA LEU A 139 -6.93 2.83 -16.11
C LEU A 139 -6.92 1.32 -15.83
N THR A 140 -7.36 0.51 -16.79
CA THR A 140 -7.37 -0.96 -16.68
C THR A 140 -5.96 -1.52 -16.52
N SER A 141 -5.00 -1.05 -17.33
CA SER A 141 -3.59 -1.42 -17.24
C SER A 141 -2.98 -1.02 -15.89
N THR A 142 -3.35 0.16 -15.38
CA THR A 142 -2.90 0.63 -14.06
C THR A 142 -3.49 -0.24 -12.96
N GLU A 143 -4.77 -0.64 -13.04
CA GLU A 143 -5.39 -1.54 -12.05
C GLU A 143 -4.70 -2.90 -11.99
N ASN A 144 -4.37 -3.48 -13.15
CA ASN A 144 -3.63 -4.73 -13.20
C ASN A 144 -2.26 -4.61 -12.52
N LYS A 145 -1.56 -3.48 -12.70
CA LYS A 145 -0.29 -3.20 -12.01
C LYS A 145 -0.47 -2.98 -10.52
N VAL A 146 -1.55 -2.32 -10.08
CA VAL A 146 -1.90 -2.17 -8.66
C VAL A 146 -2.11 -3.55 -8.05
N ALA A 147 -2.86 -4.44 -8.70
CA ALA A 147 -3.11 -5.80 -8.20
C ALA A 147 -1.81 -6.61 -8.03
N PHE A 148 -0.91 -6.56 -9.01
CA PHE A 148 0.38 -7.23 -8.91
C PHE A 148 1.27 -6.65 -7.81
N SER A 149 1.36 -5.31 -7.71
CA SER A 149 2.12 -4.65 -6.65
C SER A 149 1.55 -4.90 -5.26
N ARG A 150 0.22 -5.03 -5.15
CA ARG A 150 -0.49 -5.40 -3.90
C ARG A 150 -0.08 -6.78 -3.43
N GLN A 151 0.02 -7.76 -4.33
CA GLN A 151 0.51 -9.10 -3.98
C GLN A 151 1.94 -9.01 -3.40
N ALA A 152 2.86 -8.35 -4.09
CA ALA A 152 4.25 -8.23 -3.64
C ALA A 152 4.37 -7.48 -2.29
N TYR A 153 3.53 -6.48 -2.06
CA TYR A 153 3.44 -5.78 -0.77
C TYR A 153 2.94 -6.72 0.34
N ASN A 154 1.86 -7.45 0.10
CA ASN A 154 1.28 -8.38 1.07
C ASN A 154 2.28 -9.49 1.42
N ASP A 155 3.01 -10.03 0.45
CA ASP A 155 4.08 -11.01 0.69
C ASP A 155 5.20 -10.45 1.60
N ALA A 156 5.58 -9.19 1.38
CA ALA A 156 6.58 -8.50 2.21
C ALA A 156 6.07 -8.22 3.64
N VAL A 157 4.81 -7.82 3.79
CA VAL A 157 4.12 -7.65 5.08
C VAL A 157 4.05 -8.98 5.83
N MET A 158 3.61 -10.06 5.17
CA MET A 158 3.54 -11.39 5.77
C MET A 158 4.90 -11.88 6.25
N THR A 159 5.95 -11.69 5.44
CA THR A 159 7.33 -12.01 5.83
C THR A 159 7.77 -11.20 7.05
N TYR A 160 7.44 -9.91 7.09
CA TYR A 160 7.76 -9.04 8.21
C TYR A 160 7.01 -9.46 9.49
N ASN A 161 5.69 -9.65 9.42
CA ASN A 161 4.87 -10.06 10.57
C ASN A 161 5.31 -11.42 11.11
N THR A 162 5.59 -12.39 10.24
CA THR A 162 6.11 -13.71 10.64
C THR A 162 7.42 -13.59 11.42
N VAL A 163 8.37 -12.78 10.92
CA VAL A 163 9.66 -12.55 11.61
C VAL A 163 9.43 -11.83 12.93
N ARG A 164 8.58 -10.81 12.96
CA ARG A 164 8.22 -10.02 14.14
C ARG A 164 7.62 -10.89 15.24
N GLU A 165 6.82 -11.89 14.90
CA GLU A 165 6.11 -12.77 15.84
C GLU A 165 6.92 -13.99 16.29
N SER A 166 8.00 -14.32 15.58
CA SER A 166 8.84 -15.47 15.87
C SER A 166 9.69 -15.27 17.14
N PHE A 167 9.90 -16.32 17.92
CA PHE A 167 10.89 -16.29 19.01
C PHE A 167 12.31 -16.50 18.45
N PRO A 168 13.34 -15.77 18.92
CA PRO A 168 13.31 -14.73 19.96
C PRO A 168 13.02 -13.30 19.46
N ASP A 169 12.83 -13.12 18.16
CA ASP A 169 12.63 -11.82 17.48
C ASP A 169 11.48 -10.97 18.11
N LEU A 170 10.42 -11.60 18.59
CA LEU A 170 9.27 -10.94 19.26
C LEU A 170 9.65 -10.09 20.47
N ILE A 171 10.70 -10.48 21.20
CA ILE A 171 11.16 -9.74 22.39
C ILE A 171 11.73 -8.39 21.93
N VAL A 172 12.52 -8.40 20.86
CA VAL A 172 13.08 -7.18 20.26
C VAL A 172 11.97 -6.36 19.63
N ALA A 173 11.05 -7.01 18.92
CA ALA A 173 9.96 -6.33 18.25
C ALA A 173 9.10 -5.51 19.22
N ASN A 174 8.65 -6.13 20.32
CA ASN A 174 7.78 -5.49 21.32
C ASN A 174 8.49 -4.36 22.07
N ASN A 175 9.77 -4.54 22.41
CA ASN A 175 10.52 -3.55 23.19
C ASN A 175 10.98 -2.34 22.37
N PHE A 176 11.14 -2.48 21.05
CA PHE A 176 11.66 -1.43 20.16
C PHE A 176 10.62 -0.86 19.17
N GLY A 177 9.33 -1.14 19.38
CA GLY A 177 8.24 -0.50 18.64
C GLY A 177 8.08 -1.01 17.20
N PHE A 178 8.45 -2.26 16.93
CA PHE A 178 8.08 -2.91 15.67
C PHE A 178 6.63 -3.38 15.76
N ALA A 179 5.70 -2.53 15.33
CA ALA A 179 4.28 -2.84 15.24
C ALA A 179 3.99 -3.82 14.10
N GLU A 180 2.87 -4.54 14.21
CA GLU A 180 2.32 -5.35 13.11
C GLU A 180 2.00 -4.44 11.92
N ALA A 181 2.28 -4.90 10.71
CA ALA A 181 1.95 -4.17 9.50
C ALA A 181 0.65 -4.74 8.89
N ALA A 182 -0.22 -3.83 8.45
CA ALA A 182 -1.48 -4.19 7.80
C ALA A 182 -1.27 -4.69 6.37
N LEU A 183 -2.05 -5.70 5.97
CA LEU A 183 -2.17 -6.11 4.58
C LEU A 183 -3.08 -5.16 3.82
N LEU A 184 -2.88 -5.06 2.50
CA LEU A 184 -3.77 -4.34 1.60
C LEU A 184 -4.66 -5.37 0.89
N GLU A 185 -5.82 -5.68 1.46
CA GLU A 185 -6.80 -6.68 0.96
C GLU A 185 -8.22 -6.11 0.89
#